data_AF-X1HM58-F1
#
_entry.id   AF-X1HM58-F1
#
_cell.length_a   1.000
_cell.length_b   1.000
_cell.length_c   1.000
_cell.angle_alpha   90.00
_cell.angle_beta   90.00
_cell.angle_gamma   90.00
#
_symmetry.space_group_name_H-M   'P 1'
#
loop_
_entity.id
_entity.type
_entity.pdbx_description
1 polymer ?
#
loop_
_entity_poly.entity_id
_entity_poly.type
_entity_poly.pdbx_seq_one_letter_code
_entity_poly.pdbx_strand_id
1 'polypeptide(L)' 'TPIQMFVFALITMLYIPCVATIIVLRNETGWKFTLKVTFIEVGFALLLGGIVNWGYIFITGGG' A
#
# COMPACT_ATOMS: atom_id res chain seq x y z
N THR A 1 5.20 13.96 -15.91
CA THR A 1 5.68 13.42 -14.62
C THR A 1 5.34 11.93 -14.52
N PRO A 2 6.15 11.06 -15.14
CA PRO A 2 5.84 9.61 -15.30
C PRO A 2 5.70 8.84 -13.99
N ILE A 3 6.44 9.24 -12.95
CA ILE A 3 6.50 8.52 -11.68
C ILE A 3 5.19 8.58 -10.87
N GLN A 4 4.46 9.69 -10.93
CA GLN A 4 3.21 9.89 -10.20
C GLN A 4 2.08 9.04 -10.79
N MET A 5 2.09 8.84 -12.11
CA MET A 5 1.16 7.95 -12.81
C MET A 5 1.31 6.52 -12.29
N PHE A 6 2.56 6.07 -12.15
CA PHE A 6 2.90 4.72 -11.72
C PHE A 6 2.53 4.47 -10.25
N VAL A 7 2.90 5.40 -9.36
CA VAL A 7 2.54 5.32 -7.93
C VAL A 7 1.03 5.27 -7.74
N PHE A 8 0.27 6.11 -8.46
CA PHE A 8 -1.18 6.11 -8.37
C PHE A 8 -1.80 4.78 -8.81
N ALA A 9 -1.33 4.22 -9.93
CA ALA A 9 -1.81 2.93 -10.43
C ALA A 9 -1.51 1.79 -9.44
N LEU A 10 -0.31 1.77 -8.85
CA LEU A 10 0.11 0.76 -7.89
C LEU A 10 -0.78 0.80 -6.64
N ILE A 11 -1.02 1.99 -6.08
CA ILE A 11 -1.89 2.16 -4.91
C ILE A 11 -3.32 1.73 -5.23
N THR A 12 -3.85 2.06 -6.41
CA THR A 12 -5.18 1.64 -6.85
C THR A 12 -5.31 0.11 -6.88
N MET A 13 -4.31 -0.58 -7.43
CA MET A 13 -4.30 -2.05 -7.51
C MET A 13 -4.18 -2.70 -6.13
N LEU A 14 -3.49 -2.06 -5.17
CA LEU A 14 -3.34 -2.53 -3.79
C LEU A 14 -4.52 -2.14 -2.88
N TYR A 15 -5.23 -1.06 -3.18
CA TYR A 15 -6.40 -0.64 -2.41
C TYR A 15 -7.60 -1.56 -2.64
N ILE A 16 -7.78 -2.07 -3.87
CA ILE A 16 -8.88 -2.98 -4.20
C ILE A 16 -8.88 -4.28 -3.35
N PRO A 17 -7.76 -5.01 -3.13
CA PRO A 17 -7.75 -6.17 -2.25
C PRO A 17 -7.89 -5.80 -0.77
N CYS A 18 -7.39 -4.64 -0.33
CA CYS A 18 -7.52 -4.14 1.05
C CYS A 18 -8.99 -3.98 1.43
N VAL A 19 -9.79 -3.31 0.59
CA VAL A 19 -11.22 -3.11 0.85
C VAL A 19 -11.98 -4.44 0.83
N ALA A 20 -11.66 -5.32 -0.13
CA ALA A 20 -12.27 -6.65 -0.20
C ALA A 20 -11.98 -7.47 1.08
N THR A 21 -10.74 -7.44 1.55
CA THR A 21 -10.29 -8.18 2.74
C THR A 21 -10.96 -7.62 4.00
N ILE A 22 -11.09 -6.30 4.13
CA ILE A 22 -11.79 -5.67 5.27
C ILE A 22 -13.25 -6.10 5.33
N ILE A 23 -13.94 -6.15 4.18
CA ILE A 23 -15.36 -6.53 4.10
C ILE A 23 -15.53 -7.99 4.55
N VAL A 24 -14.68 -8.89 4.05
CA VAL A 24 -14.71 -10.31 4.40
C VAL A 24 -14.39 -10.52 5.88
N LEU A 25 -13.30 -9.93 6.36
CA LEU A 25 -12.86 -10.09 7.76
C LEU A 25 -13.86 -9.51 8.74
N ARG A 26 -14.49 -8.37 8.45
CA ARG A 26 -15.51 -7.78 9.31
C ARG A 26 -16.73 -8.69 9.49
N ASN A 27 -17.03 -9.55 8.51
CA ASN A 27 -18.16 -10.48 8.57
C ASN A 27 -17.83 -11.75 9.36
N GLU A 28 -16.60 -12.26 9.25
CA GLU A 28 -16.17 -13.52 9.85
C GLU A 28 -15.50 -13.37 11.22
N THR A 29 -14.63 -12.37 11.37
CA THR A 29 -13.71 -12.24 12.49
C THR A 29 -13.86 -10.86 13.11
N GLY A 30 -14.30 -10.78 14.37
CA GLY A 30 -14.63 -9.52 15.02
C GLY A 30 -13.58 -8.40 14.87
N TRP A 31 -14.01 -7.15 15.07
CA TRP A 31 -13.31 -5.90 14.70
C TRP A 31 -11.80 -5.81 15.02
N LYS A 32 -11.30 -6.52 16.03
CA LYS A 32 -9.89 -6.49 16.46
C LYS A 32 -8.91 -7.10 15.46
N PHE A 33 -9.31 -8.17 14.76
CA PHE A 33 -8.40 -8.84 13.81
C PHE A 33 -8.27 -8.04 12.51
N THR A 34 -9.40 -7.53 12.03
CA THR A 34 -9.47 -6.63 10.86
C THR A 34 -8.53 -5.44 11.02
N LEU A 35 -8.59 -4.76 12.18
CA LEU A 35 -7.72 -3.60 12.46
C LEU A 35 -6.23 -3.94 12.40
N LYS A 36 -5.81 -5.10 12.91
CA LYS A 36 -4.41 -5.55 12.86
C LYS A 36 -3.94 -5.79 11.42
N VAL A 37 -4.76 -6.44 10.60
CA VAL A 37 -4.40 -6.73 9.21
C VAL A 37 -4.30 -5.45 8.38
N THR A 38 -5.27 -4.53 8.54
CA THR A 38 -5.27 -3.26 7.80
C THR A 38 -4.05 -2.41 8.15
N PHE A 39 -3.64 -2.37 9.42
CA PHE A 39 -2.42 -1.66 9.81
C PHE A 39 -1.16 -2.24 9.15
N ILE A 40 -1.08 -3.57 9.04
CA ILE A 40 0.04 -4.23 8.37
C ILE A 40 0.03 -3.93 6.87
N GLU A 41 -1.10 -4.08 6.18
CA GLU A 41 -1.21 -3.79 4.73
C GLU A 41 -0.91 -2.32 4.42
N VAL A 42 -1.48 -1.38 5.17
CA VAL A 42 -1.23 0.06 5.01
C VAL A 42 0.23 0.39 5.31
N GLY A 43 0.81 -0.24 6.35
CA GLY A 43 2.24 -0.12 6.65
C GLY A 43 3.11 -0.62 5.50
N PHE A 44 2.76 -1.76 4.90
CA PHE A 44 3.47 -2.32 3.74
C PHE A 44 3.31 -1.43 2.49
N ALA A 45 2.11 -0.90 2.25
CA ALA A 45 1.83 0.03 1.17
C ALA A 45 2.65 1.32 1.30
N LEU A 46 2.71 1.88 2.52
CA LEU A 46 3.46 3.09 2.82
C LEU A 46 4.97 2.85 2.73
N LEU A 47 5.45 1.69 3.18
CA LEU A 47 6.83 1.26 3.00
C LEU A 47 7.20 1.14 1.53
N LEU A 48 6.39 0.45 0.72
CA LEU A 48 6.65 0.32 -0.72
C LEU A 48 6.61 1.67 -1.44
N GLY A 49 5.63 2.53 -1.14
CA GLY A 49 5.57 3.88 -1.71
C GLY A 49 6.75 4.76 -1.30
N GLY A 50 7.15 4.68 -0.03
CA GLY A 50 8.33 5.36 0.50
C GLY A 50 9.64 4.85 -0.12
N ILE A 51 9.79 3.53 -0.27
CA ILE A 51 10.94 2.89 -0.92
C ILE A 51 10.98 3.25 -2.40
N VAL A 52 9.84 3.35 -3.09
CA VAL A 52 9.82 3.81 -4.50
C VAL A 52 10.30 5.25 -4.60
N ASN A 53 9.85 6.14 -3.71
CA ASN A 53 10.32 7.52 -3.68
C ASN A 53 11.82 7.62 -3.30
N TRP A 54 12.25 6.82 -2.32
CA TRP A 54 13.65 6.80 -1.85
C TRP A 54 14.60 6.10 -2.84
N GLY A 55 14.15 5.04 -3.49
CA GLY A 55 14.86 4.34 -4.55
C GLY A 55 14.99 5.21 -5.79
N TYR A 56 13.94 5.96 -6.15
CA TYR A 56 14.00 6.92 -7.24
C TYR A 56 15.01 8.04 -6.96
N ILE A 57 15.04 8.63 -5.75
CA ILE A 57 16.06 9.64 -5.41
C ILE A 57 17.48 9.03 -5.42
N PHE A 58 17.65 7.77 -5.01
CA PHE A 58 18.95 7.10 -5.02
C PHE A 58 19.42 6.75 -6.43
N ILE A 59 18.52 6.30 -7.30
CA ILE A 59 18.82 6.00 -8.72
C ILE A 59 19.09 7.28 -9.52
N THR A 60 18.42 8.38 -9.19
CA THR A 60 18.57 9.66 -9.92
C THR A 60 19.74 10.51 -9.38
N GLY A 61 20.16 10.31 -8.13
CA GLY A 61 21.30 11.00 -7.50
C GLY A 61 22.66 10.34 -7.69
N GLY A 62 22.73 9.22 -8.41
CA GLY A 62 23.97 8.49 -8.73
C GLY A 62 24.49 8.76 -10.14
N GLY A 63 24.49 10.02 -10.57
CA GLY A 63 25.04 10.50 -11.85
C GLY A 63 25.98 11.67 -11.63
#